data_AF-A0A1W9SVP2-F1
#
_entry.id   AF-A0A1W9SVP2-F1
#
_cell.length_a   1.000
_cell.length_b   1.000
_cell.length_c   1.000
_cell.angle_alpha   90.00
_cell.angle_beta   90.00
_cell.angle_gamma   90.00
#
_symmetry.space_group_name_H-M   'P 1'
#
loop_
_entity.id
_entity.type
_entity.pdbx_description
1 polymer ?
#
loop_
_entity_poly.entity_id
_entity_poly.type
_entity_poly.pdbx_seq_one_letter_code
_entity_poly.pdbx_strand_id
1 'polypeptide(L)'
;NFATYNENDIDKGLEERMSIAQQVSSMVLGLRRQKSLKVRQPLSKIMIPILNPELKDQIEAGKEIILSEINVKEIEYITDEAGFLVKKIRPDFKVLGKKYGKLMKQISALINQFEQDDIRKLETEGKYILKLSDQEIEINLDEVDISSEDIPGWLVASNNKLTVALDIDVTEELREEGIAREFINRIQNLRKEMGLEVTDKINLGIQKHELINKALEKHKHYISAQTLTENLSLVNEIAGNSGIKFVEIDNNIKTHIQLNKV
;
A
#
# COMPACT_ATOMS: atom_id res chain seq x y z
N ASN A 1 -26.88 28.70 -14.41
CA ASN A 1 -25.54 28.48 -15.02
C ASN A 1 -25.17 27.02 -14.82
N PHE A 2 -25.32 26.21 -15.87
CA PHE A 2 -24.78 24.85 -15.89
C PHE A 2 -23.40 24.89 -16.55
N ALA A 3 -22.47 24.06 -16.08
CA ALA A 3 -21.18 23.89 -16.72
C ALA A 3 -21.38 23.40 -18.16
N THR A 4 -20.67 24.01 -19.10
CA THR A 4 -20.67 23.61 -20.51
C THR A 4 -19.43 22.76 -20.78
N TYR A 5 -19.62 21.66 -21.50
CA TYR A 5 -18.53 20.77 -21.91
C TYR A 5 -17.55 21.52 -22.82
N ASN A 6 -16.25 21.38 -22.53
CA ASN A 6 -15.18 21.94 -23.34
C ASN A 6 -14.14 20.84 -23.59
N GLU A 7 -14.00 20.45 -24.85
CA GLU A 7 -13.11 19.38 -25.28
C GLU A 7 -11.63 19.74 -25.07
N ASN A 8 -11.28 21.04 -25.04
CA ASN A 8 -9.91 21.50 -24.83
C ASN A 8 -9.42 21.31 -23.38
N ASP A 9 -10.33 21.07 -22.43
CA ASP A 9 -9.98 20.81 -21.03
C ASP A 9 -9.68 19.31 -20.77
N ILE A 10 -9.83 18.44 -21.79
CA ILE A 10 -9.54 17.01 -21.70
C ILE A 10 -8.05 16.76 -21.96
N ASP A 11 -7.34 16.34 -20.92
CA ASP A 11 -5.96 15.87 -21.01
C ASP A 11 -5.90 14.36 -20.74
N LYS A 12 -5.87 13.57 -21.81
CA LYS A 12 -5.79 12.11 -21.73
C LYS A 12 -4.51 11.62 -21.05
N GLY A 13 -3.40 12.32 -21.23
CA GLY A 13 -2.13 11.96 -20.60
C GLY A 13 -2.20 12.13 -19.08
N LEU A 14 -2.87 13.19 -18.61
CA LEU A 14 -3.15 13.38 -17.19
C LEU A 14 -4.09 12.31 -16.64
N GLU A 15 -5.18 11.99 -17.36
CA GLU A 15 -6.13 10.94 -16.97
C GLU A 15 -5.44 9.59 -16.80
N GLU A 16 -4.57 9.22 -17.73
CA GLU A 16 -3.79 7.97 -17.68
C GLU A 16 -2.84 7.94 -16.47
N ARG A 17 -2.09 9.02 -16.24
CA ARG A 17 -1.19 9.14 -15.07
C ARG A 17 -1.96 9.01 -13.75
N MET A 18 -3.10 9.68 -13.64
CA MET A 18 -3.93 9.61 -12.45
C MET A 18 -4.55 8.22 -12.26
N SER A 19 -4.96 7.57 -13.36
CA SER A 19 -5.43 6.18 -13.32
C SER A 19 -4.36 5.23 -12.79
N ILE A 20 -3.11 5.38 -13.23
CA ILE A 20 -1.99 4.57 -12.76
C ILE A 20 -1.72 4.84 -11.28
N ALA A 21 -1.68 6.10 -10.85
CA ALA A 21 -1.51 6.45 -9.43
C ALA A 21 -2.59 5.80 -8.54
N GLN A 22 -3.86 5.90 -8.94
CA GLN A 22 -4.97 5.28 -8.22
C GLN A 22 -4.87 3.75 -8.17
N GLN A 23 -4.43 3.12 -9.27
CA GLN A 23 -4.23 1.67 -9.32
C GLN A 23 -3.12 1.24 -8.36
N VAL A 24 -1.95 1.89 -8.39
CA VAL A 24 -0.83 1.63 -7.46
C VAL A 24 -1.31 1.79 -6.02
N SER A 25 -1.97 2.91 -5.69
CA SER A 25 -2.49 3.16 -4.35
C SER A 25 -3.47 2.07 -3.90
N SER A 26 -4.41 1.71 -4.76
CA SER A 26 -5.42 0.68 -4.47
C SER A 26 -4.82 -0.68 -4.21
N MET A 27 -3.81 -1.07 -5.00
CA MET A 27 -3.07 -2.33 -4.83
C MET A 27 -2.34 -2.36 -3.48
N VAL A 28 -1.58 -1.30 -3.16
CA VAL A 28 -0.85 -1.22 -1.88
C VAL A 28 -1.80 -1.21 -0.68
N LEU A 29 -2.90 -0.46 -0.75
CA LEU A 29 -3.92 -0.47 0.30
C LEU A 29 -4.57 -1.86 0.44
N GLY A 30 -4.73 -2.61 -0.65
CA GLY A 30 -5.13 -4.01 -0.64
C GLY A 30 -4.15 -4.90 0.13
N LEU A 31 -2.86 -4.80 -0.18
CA LEU A 31 -1.79 -5.52 0.51
C LEU A 31 -1.75 -5.20 2.01
N ARG A 32 -1.86 -3.92 2.37
CA ARG A 32 -1.95 -3.47 3.77
C ARG A 32 -3.12 -4.13 4.50
N ARG A 33 -4.30 -4.19 3.88
CA ARG A 33 -5.49 -4.85 4.48
C ARG A 33 -5.26 -6.34 4.72
N GLN A 34 -4.61 -7.04 3.80
CA GLN A 34 -4.33 -8.48 3.92
C GLN A 34 -3.50 -8.82 5.17
N LYS A 35 -2.57 -7.93 5.57
CA LYS A 35 -1.77 -8.08 6.80
C LYS A 35 -2.26 -7.20 7.96
N SER A 36 -3.43 -6.58 7.86
CA SER A 36 -3.97 -5.66 8.88
C SER A 36 -3.03 -4.50 9.25
N LEU A 37 -2.20 -4.04 8.31
CA LEU A 37 -1.31 -2.90 8.48
C LEU A 37 -2.11 -1.59 8.34
N LYS A 38 -2.09 -0.77 9.39
CA LYS A 38 -2.77 0.54 9.40
C LYS A 38 -2.10 1.49 8.40
N VAL A 39 -2.87 2.24 7.63
CA VAL A 39 -2.32 3.25 6.68
C VAL A 39 -1.52 4.34 7.40
N ARG A 40 -1.84 4.65 8.66
CA ARG A 40 -1.08 5.61 9.47
C ARG A 40 0.28 5.09 9.94
N GLN A 41 0.53 3.78 9.85
CA GLN A 41 1.86 3.19 10.03
C GLN A 41 2.65 3.40 8.72
N PRO A 42 3.66 4.28 8.72
CA PRO A 42 4.51 4.46 7.55
C PRO A 42 5.27 3.17 7.26
N LEU A 43 5.47 2.89 5.97
CA LEU A 43 6.28 1.77 5.50
C LEU A 43 7.46 2.30 4.70
N SER A 44 8.51 1.49 4.61
CA SER A 44 9.78 1.89 4.01
C SER A 44 9.60 2.21 2.52
N LYS A 45 9.26 1.20 1.72
CA LYS A 45 9.20 1.36 0.27
C LYS A 45 8.18 0.44 -0.38
N ILE A 46 7.81 0.79 -1.61
CA ILE A 46 7.21 -0.14 -2.56
C ILE A 46 8.18 -0.38 -3.70
N MET A 47 8.11 -1.57 -4.28
CA MET A 47 8.87 -1.93 -5.46
C MET A 47 7.94 -2.15 -6.65
N ILE A 48 8.29 -1.57 -7.79
CA ILE A 48 7.52 -1.69 -9.04
C ILE A 48 8.46 -2.17 -10.15
N PRO A 49 8.20 -3.35 -10.75
CA PRO A 49 8.91 -3.78 -11.94
C PRO A 49 8.50 -2.92 -13.12
N ILE A 50 9.49 -2.33 -13.79
CA ILE A 50 9.30 -1.48 -14.96
C ILE A 50 9.47 -2.34 -16.22
N LEU A 51 8.35 -2.62 -16.88
CA LEU A 51 8.30 -3.39 -18.13
C LEU A 51 8.57 -2.51 -19.37
N ASN A 52 8.30 -1.20 -19.28
CA ASN A 52 8.61 -0.23 -20.32
C ASN A 52 8.93 1.15 -19.71
N PRO A 53 9.72 2.01 -20.39
CA PRO A 53 10.09 3.32 -19.87
C PRO A 53 8.91 4.28 -19.64
N GLU A 54 7.87 4.20 -20.48
CA GLU A 54 6.70 5.08 -20.41
C GLU A 54 5.94 4.94 -19.08
N LEU A 55 5.77 3.71 -18.60
CA LEU A 55 5.15 3.42 -17.31
C LEU A 55 5.92 4.07 -16.16
N LYS A 56 7.25 4.04 -16.22
CA LYS A 56 8.09 4.68 -15.20
C LYS A 56 7.84 6.19 -15.15
N ASP A 57 7.82 6.85 -16.31
CA ASP A 57 7.58 8.29 -16.39
C ASP A 57 6.18 8.67 -15.88
N GLN A 58 5.18 7.83 -16.17
CA GLN A 58 3.81 8.02 -15.67
C GLN A 58 3.73 7.88 -14.15
N ILE A 59 4.39 6.88 -13.56
CA ILE A 59 4.42 6.69 -12.10
C ILE A 59 5.21 7.82 -11.43
N GLU A 60 6.35 8.21 -11.99
CA GLU A 60 7.18 9.27 -11.42
C GLU A 60 6.43 10.61 -11.38
N ALA A 61 5.62 10.91 -12.40
CA ALA A 61 4.77 12.09 -12.43
C ALA A 61 3.69 12.10 -11.32
N GLY A 62 3.22 10.92 -10.88
CA GLY A 62 2.23 10.75 -9.81
C GLY A 62 2.81 10.38 -8.44
N LYS A 63 4.14 10.29 -8.32
CA LYS A 63 4.84 9.68 -7.18
C LYS A 63 4.48 10.28 -5.84
N GLU A 64 4.45 11.61 -5.74
CA GLU A 64 4.14 12.28 -4.47
C GLU A 64 2.72 11.97 -3.99
N ILE A 65 1.76 11.94 -4.92
CA ILE A 65 0.36 11.58 -4.63
C ILE A 65 0.32 10.14 -4.11
N ILE A 66 0.94 9.21 -4.84
CA ILE A 66 1.00 7.79 -4.46
C ILE A 66 1.57 7.64 -3.06
N LEU A 67 2.78 8.18 -2.80
CA LEU A 67 3.48 8.03 -1.52
C LEU A 67 2.70 8.64 -0.36
N SER A 68 2.06 9.79 -0.57
CA SER A 68 1.25 10.47 0.45
C SER A 68 -0.03 9.69 0.78
N GLU A 69 -0.69 9.10 -0.22
CA GLU A 69 -1.93 8.35 -0.04
C GLU A 69 -1.69 7.04 0.72
N ILE A 70 -0.60 6.34 0.38
CA ILE A 70 -0.27 5.03 0.95
C ILE A 70 0.65 5.10 2.18
N ASN A 71 1.16 6.29 2.55
CA ASN A 71 2.17 6.52 3.58
C ASN A 71 3.38 5.57 3.47
N VAL A 72 4.06 5.65 2.34
CA VAL A 72 5.33 4.95 2.09
C VAL A 72 6.42 6.00 1.86
N LYS A 73 7.69 5.71 2.20
CA LYS A 73 8.77 6.70 2.05
C LYS A 73 9.26 6.82 0.61
N GLU A 74 9.33 5.72 -0.13
CA GLU A 74 9.86 5.74 -1.49
C GLU A 74 9.27 4.66 -2.41
N ILE A 75 9.45 4.89 -3.72
CA ILE A 75 9.18 3.92 -4.78
C ILE A 75 10.54 3.51 -5.35
N GLU A 76 10.83 2.22 -5.32
CA GLU A 76 11.99 1.63 -5.96
C GLU A 76 11.56 0.91 -7.25
N TYR A 77 12.29 1.17 -8.34
CA TYR A 77 11.99 0.61 -9.65
C TYR A 77 12.96 -0.52 -9.97
N ILE A 78 12.43 -1.67 -10.34
CA ILE A 78 13.24 -2.85 -10.69
C ILE A 78 13.10 -3.13 -12.19
N THR A 79 14.19 -3.48 -12.85
CA THR A 79 14.15 -4.07 -14.19
C THR A 79 14.03 -5.59 -14.09
N ASP A 80 13.21 -6.21 -14.94
CA ASP A 80 12.83 -7.64 -14.93
C ASP A 80 14.04 -8.62 -14.96
N GLU A 81 15.25 -8.14 -15.23
CA GLU A 81 16.50 -8.92 -15.17
C GLU A 81 16.91 -9.36 -13.76
N ALA A 82 16.50 -8.62 -12.72
CA ALA A 82 16.70 -9.06 -11.35
C ALA A 82 15.55 -10.02 -11.00
N GLY A 83 15.84 -11.31 -10.79
CA GLY A 83 14.90 -12.41 -10.48
C GLY A 83 14.07 -12.24 -9.20
N PHE A 84 13.45 -11.08 -9.05
CA PHE A 84 12.68 -10.61 -7.92
C PHE A 84 11.22 -11.06 -8.08
N LEU A 85 10.68 -11.08 -9.30
CA LEU A 85 9.30 -11.50 -9.54
C LEU A 85 9.21 -12.97 -9.92
N VAL A 86 9.05 -13.86 -8.94
CA VAL A 86 8.75 -15.27 -9.21
C VAL A 86 7.28 -15.36 -9.62
N LYS A 87 7.02 -15.56 -10.91
CA LYS A 87 5.66 -15.79 -11.43
C LYS A 87 5.29 -17.26 -11.31
N LYS A 88 4.03 -17.51 -11.00
CA LYS A 88 3.42 -18.84 -10.92
C LYS A 88 2.23 -18.87 -11.86
N ILE A 89 2.25 -19.83 -12.76
CA ILE A 89 1.17 -20.09 -13.71
C ILE A 89 0.31 -21.26 -13.22
N ARG A 90 -1.00 -21.14 -13.39
CA ARG A 90 -1.96 -22.21 -13.16
C ARG A 90 -2.89 -22.32 -14.36
N PRO A 91 -3.32 -23.52 -14.74
CA PRO A 91 -4.33 -23.67 -15.79
C PRO A 91 -5.70 -23.16 -15.31
N ASP A 92 -6.43 -22.44 -16.17
CA ASP A 92 -7.86 -22.20 -15.94
C ASP A 92 -8.65 -23.48 -16.31
N PHE A 93 -8.99 -24.25 -15.27
CA PHE A 93 -9.75 -25.49 -15.43
C PHE A 93 -11.13 -25.30 -16.08
N LYS A 94 -11.73 -24.10 -16.01
CA LYS A 94 -13.04 -23.83 -16.62
C LYS A 94 -12.92 -23.65 -18.13
N VAL A 95 -11.87 -22.99 -18.59
CA VAL A 95 -11.63 -22.71 -20.01
C VAL A 95 -11.00 -23.92 -20.68
N LEU A 96 -9.83 -24.36 -20.20
CA LEU A 96 -9.10 -25.49 -20.76
C LEU A 96 -9.86 -26.81 -20.63
N GLY A 97 -10.64 -27.00 -19.55
CA GLY A 97 -11.44 -28.21 -19.35
C GLY A 97 -12.55 -28.39 -20.40
N LYS A 98 -13.15 -27.30 -20.89
CA LYS A 98 -14.17 -27.36 -21.95
C LYS A 98 -13.56 -27.71 -23.32
N LYS A 99 -12.36 -27.21 -23.60
CA LYS A 99 -11.69 -27.35 -24.90
C LYS A 99 -10.93 -28.66 -25.03
N TYR A 100 -10.28 -29.09 -23.94
CA TYR A 100 -9.31 -30.20 -23.95
C TYR A 100 -9.60 -31.29 -22.91
N GLY A 101 -10.85 -31.45 -22.44
CA GLY A 101 -11.22 -32.26 -21.27
C GLY A 101 -10.44 -33.56 -21.03
N LYS A 102 -10.25 -34.43 -22.05
CA LYS A 102 -9.48 -35.70 -21.91
C LYS A 102 -7.97 -35.49 -21.70
N LEU A 103 -7.42 -34.41 -22.23
CA LEU A 103 -6.00 -34.04 -22.20
C LEU A 103 -5.66 -33.08 -21.05
N MET A 104 -6.67 -32.60 -20.31
CA MET A 104 -6.50 -31.60 -19.24
C MET A 104 -5.46 -32.01 -18.21
N LYS A 105 -5.39 -33.30 -17.86
CA LYS A 105 -4.40 -33.82 -16.91
C LYS A 105 -2.96 -33.66 -17.42
N GLN A 106 -2.74 -33.88 -18.71
CA GLN A 106 -1.42 -33.75 -19.34
C GLN A 106 -1.06 -32.26 -19.51
N ILE A 107 -2.01 -31.45 -19.96
CA ILE A 107 -1.85 -29.99 -20.08
C ILE A 107 -1.51 -29.37 -18.72
N SER A 108 -2.23 -29.72 -17.67
CA SER A 108 -1.95 -29.21 -16.31
C SER A 108 -0.56 -29.61 -15.83
N ALA A 109 -0.11 -30.84 -16.12
CA ALA A 109 1.22 -31.30 -15.75
C ALA A 109 2.32 -30.48 -16.45
N LEU A 110 2.15 -30.18 -17.74
CA LEU A 110 3.10 -29.34 -18.49
C LEU A 110 3.07 -27.88 -18.01
N ILE A 111 1.90 -27.28 -17.82
CA ILE A 111 1.78 -25.89 -17.34
C ILE A 111 2.41 -25.75 -15.94
N ASN A 112 2.23 -26.73 -15.06
CA ASN A 112 2.84 -26.70 -13.73
C ASN A 112 4.37 -26.87 -13.74
N GLN A 113 4.99 -27.21 -14.88
CA GLN A 113 6.44 -27.31 -15.07
C GLN A 113 7.04 -26.07 -15.74
N PHE A 114 6.24 -25.06 -16.08
CA PHE A 114 6.75 -23.84 -16.71
C PHE A 114 7.77 -23.14 -15.83
N GLU A 115 8.89 -22.77 -16.44
CA GLU A 115 9.88 -21.89 -15.83
C GLU A 115 9.54 -20.42 -16.13
N GLN A 116 10.26 -19.48 -15.50
CA GLN A 116 10.00 -18.04 -15.67
C GLN A 116 10.08 -17.61 -17.15
N ASP A 117 11.00 -18.19 -17.91
CA ASP A 117 11.16 -17.89 -19.32
C ASP A 117 9.98 -18.38 -20.18
N ASP A 118 9.34 -19.50 -19.80
CA ASP A 118 8.15 -20.01 -20.49
C ASP A 118 6.94 -19.10 -20.24
N ILE A 119 6.78 -18.66 -18.98
CA ILE A 119 5.73 -17.70 -18.58
C ILE A 119 5.93 -16.37 -19.33
N ARG A 120 7.17 -15.86 -19.39
CA ARG A 120 7.51 -14.63 -20.12
C ARG A 120 7.23 -14.74 -21.62
N LYS A 121 7.54 -15.88 -22.25
CA LYS A 121 7.20 -16.11 -23.67
C LYS A 121 5.70 -16.08 -23.90
N LEU A 122 4.93 -16.76 -23.04
CA LEU A 122 3.47 -16.76 -23.13
C LEU A 122 2.89 -15.33 -22.98
N GLU A 123 3.42 -14.52 -22.06
CA GLU A 123 3.02 -13.11 -21.90
C GLU A 123 3.40 -12.22 -23.07
N THR A 124 4.58 -12.42 -23.65
CA THR A 124 5.09 -11.58 -24.75
C THR A 124 4.43 -11.92 -26.07
N GLU A 125 4.25 -13.21 -26.37
CA GLU A 125 3.70 -13.70 -27.63
C GLU A 125 2.17 -13.87 -27.58
N GLY A 126 1.57 -13.85 -26.39
CA GLY A 126 0.14 -14.05 -26.14
C GLY A 126 -0.32 -15.51 -26.24
N LYS A 127 0.58 -16.41 -26.64
CA LYS A 127 0.31 -17.83 -26.87
C LYS A 127 1.56 -18.69 -26.64
N TYR A 128 1.37 -19.97 -26.38
CA TYR A 128 2.45 -20.93 -26.18
C TYR A 128 2.07 -22.31 -26.73
N ILE A 129 3.00 -22.98 -27.41
CA ILE A 129 2.76 -24.31 -27.99
C ILE A 129 3.24 -25.38 -27.01
N LEU A 130 2.29 -26.11 -26.42
CA LEU A 130 2.56 -27.30 -25.61
C LEU A 130 2.75 -28.51 -26.51
N LYS A 131 3.89 -29.20 -26.37
CA LYS A 131 4.15 -30.47 -27.05
C LYS A 131 3.71 -31.63 -26.18
N LEU A 132 2.61 -32.28 -26.54
CA LEU A 132 2.21 -33.56 -25.96
C LEU A 132 2.75 -34.70 -26.83
N SER A 133 2.88 -35.90 -26.26
CA SER A 133 3.50 -37.06 -26.91
C SER A 133 2.95 -37.36 -28.32
N ASP A 134 1.67 -37.08 -28.55
CA ASP A 134 0.97 -37.41 -29.81
C ASP A 134 0.42 -36.18 -30.57
N GLN A 135 0.56 -34.95 -30.06
CA GLN A 135 0.06 -33.72 -30.71
C GLN A 135 0.61 -32.42 -30.09
N GLU A 136 0.61 -31.34 -30.86
CA GLU A 136 0.88 -29.99 -30.37
C GLU A 136 -0.42 -29.24 -30.09
N ILE A 137 -0.48 -28.54 -28.95
CA ILE A 137 -1.64 -27.75 -28.53
C ILE A 137 -1.19 -26.31 -28.27
N GLU A 138 -1.86 -25.36 -28.89
CA GLU A 138 -1.69 -23.94 -28.60
C GLU A 138 -2.56 -23.55 -27.40
N ILE A 139 -1.93 -22.98 -26.38
CA ILE A 139 -2.62 -22.32 -25.25
C ILE A 139 -2.47 -20.81 -25.37
N ASN A 140 -3.50 -20.08 -24.99
CA ASN A 140 -3.52 -18.62 -25.00
C ASN A 140 -3.49 -18.04 -23.58
N LEU A 141 -3.17 -16.75 -23.47
CA LEU A 141 -3.08 -16.05 -22.19
C LEU A 141 -4.39 -16.04 -21.40
N ASP A 142 -5.54 -16.08 -22.07
CA ASP A 142 -6.88 -16.13 -21.47
C ASP A 142 -7.29 -17.53 -20.97
N GLU A 143 -6.47 -18.55 -21.23
CA GLU A 143 -6.70 -19.93 -20.81
C GLU A 143 -5.88 -20.31 -19.56
N VAL A 144 -5.10 -19.37 -19.02
CA VAL A 144 -4.23 -19.56 -17.85
C VAL A 144 -4.37 -18.42 -16.85
N ASP A 145 -4.04 -18.70 -15.60
CA ASP A 145 -3.97 -17.73 -14.50
C ASP A 145 -2.51 -17.57 -14.09
N ILE A 146 -1.93 -16.41 -14.41
CA ILE A 146 -0.55 -16.05 -14.04
C ILE A 146 -0.63 -15.11 -12.84
N SER A 147 0.02 -15.51 -11.75
CA SER A 147 0.11 -14.74 -10.52
C SER A 147 1.56 -14.56 -10.12
N SER A 148 1.88 -13.51 -9.38
CA SER A 148 3.20 -13.37 -8.75
C SER A 148 3.18 -13.98 -7.36
N GLU A 149 4.24 -14.71 -6.99
CA GLU A 149 4.40 -15.26 -5.65
C GLU A 149 4.97 -14.20 -4.70
N ASP A 150 4.56 -14.25 -3.43
CA ASP A 150 5.11 -13.39 -2.38
C ASP A 150 6.59 -13.73 -2.17
N ILE A 151 7.44 -12.71 -2.20
CA ILE A 151 8.86 -12.83 -1.86
C ILE A 151 8.97 -12.77 -0.33
N PRO A 152 9.85 -13.53 0.33
CA PRO A 152 10.04 -13.41 1.77
C PRO A 152 10.30 -11.95 2.20
N GLY A 153 9.45 -11.41 3.09
CA GLY A 153 9.52 -10.00 3.52
C GLY A 153 8.72 -9.01 2.67
N TRP A 154 8.10 -9.45 1.57
CA TRP A 154 7.31 -8.63 0.67
C TRP A 154 5.91 -9.21 0.47
N LEU A 155 4.94 -8.33 0.25
CA LEU A 155 3.65 -8.74 -0.29
C LEU A 155 3.53 -8.28 -1.72
N VAL A 156 3.05 -9.14 -2.61
CA VAL A 156 2.94 -8.81 -4.03
C VAL A 156 1.49 -8.77 -4.46
N ALA A 157 1.11 -7.66 -5.10
CA ALA A 157 -0.13 -7.54 -5.84
C ALA A 157 0.22 -7.40 -7.32
N SER A 158 -0.48 -8.16 -8.16
CA SER A 158 -0.34 -8.06 -9.60
C SER A 158 -1.70 -8.04 -10.26
N ASN A 159 -1.81 -7.25 -11.32
CA ASN A 159 -2.88 -7.32 -12.32
C ASN A 159 -2.23 -7.40 -13.71
N ASN A 160 -3.02 -7.65 -14.76
CA ASN A 160 -2.52 -7.89 -16.13
C ASN A 160 -1.59 -6.78 -16.70
N LYS A 161 -1.48 -5.60 -16.07
CA LYS A 161 -0.65 -4.48 -16.55
C LYS A 161 0.35 -3.96 -15.52
N LEU A 162 0.15 -4.22 -14.24
CA LEU A 162 0.89 -3.60 -13.15
C LEU A 162 1.13 -4.59 -12.02
N THR A 163 2.34 -4.56 -11.49
CA THR A 163 2.73 -5.32 -10.31
C THR A 163 3.33 -4.36 -9.29
N VAL A 164 3.00 -4.56 -8.01
CA VAL A 164 3.52 -3.78 -6.90
C VAL A 164 3.87 -4.72 -5.77
N ALA A 165 5.10 -4.59 -5.25
CA ALA A 165 5.55 -5.26 -4.05
C ALA A 165 5.64 -4.26 -2.88
N LEU A 166 5.12 -4.63 -1.72
CA LEU A 166 5.13 -3.82 -0.51
C LEU A 166 6.11 -4.37 0.53
N ASP A 167 7.02 -3.52 0.99
CA ASP A 167 7.88 -3.82 2.15
C ASP A 167 7.03 -3.81 3.42
N ILE A 168 6.98 -4.92 4.13
CA ILE A 168 6.22 -5.04 5.38
C ILE A 168 7.09 -4.93 6.63
N ASP A 169 8.40 -4.77 6.47
CA ASP A 169 9.31 -4.65 7.61
C ASP A 169 9.18 -3.25 8.23
N VAL A 170 8.69 -3.21 9.46
CA VAL A 170 8.52 -1.98 10.24
C VAL A 170 9.73 -1.79 11.14
N THR A 171 10.63 -0.88 10.75
CA THR A 171 11.75 -0.48 11.60
C THR A 171 11.24 0.25 12.86
N GLU A 172 12.06 0.29 13.91
CA GLU A 172 11.73 1.03 15.14
C GLU A 172 11.42 2.51 14.87
N GLU A 173 12.11 3.13 13.92
CA GLU A 173 11.84 4.51 13.52
C GLU A 173 10.48 4.68 12.85
N LEU A 174 10.12 3.79 11.92
CA LEU A 174 8.81 3.79 11.29
C LEU A 174 7.70 3.54 12.31
N ARG A 175 7.94 2.63 13.28
CA ARG A 175 7.02 2.36 14.38
C ARG A 175 6.79 3.59 15.26
N GLU A 176 7.86 4.28 15.62
CA GLU A 176 7.80 5.54 16.40
C GLU A 176 7.02 6.64 15.64
N GLU A 177 7.23 6.79 14.33
CA GLU A 177 6.47 7.74 13.51
C GLU A 177 4.99 7.34 13.41
N GLY A 178 4.70 6.04 13.27
CA GLY A 178 3.34 5.50 13.27
C GLY A 178 2.58 5.84 14.55
N ILE A 179 3.23 5.68 15.71
CA ILE A 179 2.69 6.10 17.01
C ILE A 179 2.39 7.60 16.99
N ALA A 180 3.32 8.44 16.54
CA ALA A 180 3.12 9.88 16.48
C ALA A 180 1.91 10.26 15.60
N ARG A 181 1.74 9.61 14.44
CA ARG A 181 0.59 9.82 13.53
C ARG A 181 -0.75 9.39 14.15
N GLU A 182 -0.77 8.28 14.87
CA GLU A 182 -1.96 7.86 15.62
C GLU A 182 -2.33 8.87 16.71
N PHE A 183 -1.34 9.39 17.43
CA PHE A 183 -1.55 10.46 18.42
C PHE A 183 -2.13 11.72 17.78
N ILE A 184 -1.55 12.19 16.68
CA ILE A 184 -2.07 13.36 15.96
C ILE A 184 -3.54 13.15 15.58
N ASN A 185 -3.87 12.00 14.99
CA ASN A 185 -5.26 11.68 14.64
C ASN A 185 -6.18 11.69 15.88
N ARG A 186 -5.73 11.10 16.99
CA ARG A 186 -6.52 11.06 18.22
C ARG A 186 -6.74 12.45 18.80
N ILE A 187 -5.69 13.26 18.89
CA ILE A 187 -5.75 14.64 19.37
C ILE A 187 -6.67 15.48 18.48
N GLN A 188 -6.56 15.35 17.16
CA GLN A 188 -7.43 16.07 16.23
C GLN A 188 -8.90 15.69 16.37
N ASN A 189 -9.21 14.41 16.60
CA ASN A 189 -10.58 13.99 16.89
C ASN A 189 -11.07 14.56 18.23
N LEU A 190 -10.23 14.58 19.27
CA LEU A 190 -10.56 15.22 20.55
C LEU A 190 -10.82 16.72 20.40
N ARG A 191 -10.02 17.43 19.58
CA ARG A 191 -10.23 18.86 19.29
C ARG A 191 -11.62 19.09 18.67
N LYS A 192 -12.02 18.25 17.72
CA LYS A 192 -13.36 18.29 17.11
C LYS A 192 -14.47 17.97 18.11
N GLU A 193 -14.30 16.94 18.93
CA GLU A 193 -15.26 16.58 19.99
C GLU A 193 -15.47 17.70 21.01
N MET A 194 -14.42 18.48 21.29
CA MET A 194 -14.47 19.64 22.19
C MET A 194 -15.00 20.91 21.53
N GLY A 195 -15.35 20.87 20.24
CA GLY A 195 -15.85 22.02 19.49
C GLY A 195 -14.80 23.11 19.26
N LEU A 196 -13.51 22.76 19.26
CA LEU A 196 -12.43 23.71 19.01
C LEU A 196 -12.40 24.13 17.54
N GLU A 197 -12.12 25.41 17.30
CA GLU A 197 -11.93 25.95 15.96
C GLU A 197 -10.60 25.48 15.36
N VAL A 198 -10.48 25.60 14.03
CA VAL A 198 -9.29 25.17 13.28
C VAL A 198 -8.04 25.96 13.73
N THR A 199 -8.21 27.18 14.23
CA THR A 199 -7.14 28.08 14.70
C THR A 199 -6.87 27.98 16.20
N ASP A 200 -7.70 27.26 16.96
CA ASP A 200 -7.58 27.20 18.42
C ASP A 200 -6.28 26.51 18.83
N LYS A 201 -5.60 27.08 19.81
CA LYS A 201 -4.38 26.48 20.36
C LYS A 201 -4.68 25.71 21.64
N ILE A 202 -3.87 24.70 21.91
CA ILE A 202 -4.09 23.77 23.03
C ILE A 202 -2.81 23.55 23.84
N ASN A 203 -2.99 23.25 25.12
CA ASN A 203 -1.99 22.61 25.96
C ASN A 203 -2.33 21.13 26.08
N LEU A 204 -1.31 20.29 25.89
CA LEU A 204 -1.45 18.84 25.82
C LEU A 204 -0.60 18.18 26.92
N GLY A 205 -1.28 17.48 27.83
CA GLY A 205 -0.65 16.55 28.78
C GLY A 205 -0.89 15.12 28.32
N ILE A 206 0.17 14.32 28.22
CA ILE A 206 0.06 12.89 27.90
C ILE A 206 0.64 12.09 29.06
N GLN A 207 -0.14 11.13 29.56
CA GLN A 207 0.36 10.23 30.60
C GLN A 207 1.45 9.33 30.02
N LYS A 208 2.58 9.25 30.72
CA LYS A 208 3.73 8.45 30.31
C LYS A 208 3.38 6.97 30.22
N HIS A 209 3.89 6.33 29.19
CA HIS A 209 3.80 4.90 28.99
C HIS A 209 5.06 4.43 28.24
N GLU A 210 5.71 3.37 28.73
CA GLU A 210 7.06 2.95 28.29
C GLU A 210 7.15 2.77 26.77
N LEU A 211 6.11 2.19 26.16
CA LEU A 211 6.04 1.93 24.71
C LEU A 211 5.93 3.17 23.80
N ILE A 212 5.58 4.35 24.34
CA ILE A 212 5.30 5.56 23.53
C ILE A 212 6.16 6.77 23.91
N ASN A 213 6.74 6.81 25.12
CA ASN A 213 7.47 7.98 25.60
C ASN A 213 8.57 8.41 24.62
N LYS A 214 9.34 7.44 24.10
CA LYS A 214 10.41 7.69 23.13
C LYS A 214 9.87 8.27 21.82
N ALA A 215 8.79 7.70 21.28
CA ALA A 215 8.16 8.17 20.06
C ALA A 215 7.62 9.60 20.21
N LEU A 216 6.95 9.88 21.33
CA LEU A 216 6.36 11.20 21.61
C LEU A 216 7.42 12.28 21.81
N GLU A 217 8.53 11.98 22.49
CA GLU A 217 9.64 12.94 22.61
C GLU A 217 10.33 13.16 21.25
N LYS A 218 10.64 12.09 20.51
CA LYS A 218 11.29 12.18 19.20
C LYS A 218 10.47 13.01 18.21
N HIS A 219 9.15 12.83 18.20
CA HIS A 219 8.23 13.50 17.27
C HIS A 219 7.48 14.69 17.89
N LYS A 220 7.91 15.19 19.05
CA LYS A 220 7.23 16.25 19.80
C LYS A 220 6.88 17.46 18.94
N HIS A 221 7.86 17.98 18.20
CA HIS A 221 7.67 19.15 17.33
C HIS A 221 6.64 18.87 16.23
N TYR A 222 6.72 17.69 15.61
CA TYR A 222 5.79 17.28 14.56
C TYR A 222 4.36 17.17 15.09
N ILE A 223 4.17 16.51 16.24
CA ILE A 223 2.86 16.39 16.89
C ILE A 223 2.31 17.77 17.23
N SER A 224 3.13 18.63 17.85
CA SER A 224 2.70 19.98 18.24
C SER A 224 2.29 20.83 17.04
N ALA A 225 3.07 20.82 15.97
CA ALA A 225 2.77 21.56 14.74
C ALA A 225 1.46 21.07 14.10
N GLN A 226 1.26 19.75 14.02
CA GLN A 226 0.07 19.17 13.41
C GLN A 226 -1.19 19.30 14.27
N THR A 227 -1.09 19.65 15.56
CA THR A 227 -2.22 19.72 16.49
C THR A 227 -2.45 21.11 17.09
N LEU A 228 -1.69 22.13 16.65
CA LEU A 228 -1.66 23.47 17.21
C LEU A 228 -1.45 23.47 18.74
N THR A 229 -0.54 22.63 19.20
CA THR A 229 -0.19 22.52 20.62
C THR A 229 0.92 23.50 20.97
N GLU A 230 0.69 24.39 21.93
CA GLU A 230 1.74 25.29 22.45
C GLU A 230 2.68 24.55 23.41
N ASN A 231 2.12 23.79 24.35
CA ASN A 231 2.89 23.02 25.31
C ASN A 231 2.48 21.55 25.27
N LEU A 232 3.44 20.68 24.94
CA LEU A 232 3.30 19.23 25.05
C LEU A 232 4.17 18.74 26.22
N SER A 233 3.53 18.12 27.21
CA SER A 233 4.20 17.55 28.39
C SER A 233 3.87 16.07 28.59
N LEU A 234 4.91 15.28 28.88
CA LEU A 234 4.75 13.90 29.32
C LEU A 234 4.76 13.86 30.86
N VAL A 235 3.65 13.43 31.47
CA VAL A 235 3.46 13.43 32.93
C VAL A 235 3.28 12.01 33.45
N ASN A 236 3.73 11.73 34.67
CA ASN A 236 3.56 10.39 35.27
C ASN A 236 2.08 10.06 35.52
N GLU A 237 1.32 11.08 35.91
CA GLU A 237 -0.12 11.02 36.15
C GLU A 237 -0.74 12.34 35.70
N ILE A 238 -1.91 12.27 35.10
CA ILE A 238 -2.66 13.46 34.71
C ILE A 238 -3.50 13.89 35.91
N ALA A 239 -3.16 15.04 36.48
CA ALA A 239 -3.90 15.64 37.58
C ALA A 239 -4.98 16.61 37.06
N GLY A 240 -6.24 16.38 37.44
CA GLY A 240 -7.37 17.26 37.12
C GLY A 240 -8.65 16.49 36.80
N ASN A 241 -9.77 17.20 36.64
CA ASN A 241 -11.07 16.60 36.30
C ASN A 241 -11.59 17.00 34.91
N SER A 242 -10.92 17.95 34.23
CA SER A 242 -11.38 18.50 32.95
C SER A 242 -10.39 18.19 31.82
N GLY A 243 -10.93 17.97 30.62
CA GLY A 243 -10.16 17.73 29.40
C GLY A 243 -9.48 16.36 29.31
N ILE A 244 -9.68 15.46 30.28
CA ILE A 244 -9.06 14.14 30.32
C ILE A 244 -9.86 13.14 29.48
N LYS A 245 -9.17 12.45 28.58
CA LYS A 245 -9.73 11.41 27.73
C LYS A 245 -8.83 10.21 27.73
N PHE A 246 -9.43 9.04 27.93
CA PHE A 246 -8.75 7.78 27.71
C PHE A 246 -8.66 7.51 26.20
N VAL A 247 -7.47 7.14 25.75
CA VAL A 247 -7.21 6.89 24.34
C VAL A 247 -6.50 5.55 24.14
N GLU A 248 -6.94 4.85 23.11
CA GLU A 248 -6.30 3.65 22.61
C GLU A 248 -5.59 4.02 21.30
N ILE A 249 -4.27 3.88 21.29
CA ILE A 249 -3.39 4.22 20.16
C ILE A 249 -3.17 2.97 19.30
N ASP A 250 -2.97 1.85 19.97
CA ASP A 250 -2.88 0.54 19.38
C ASP A 250 -3.42 -0.52 20.34
N ASN A 251 -3.60 -1.76 19.88
CA ASN A 251 -4.23 -2.83 20.67
C ASN A 251 -3.57 -3.03 22.06
N ASN A 252 -2.28 -2.71 22.18
CA ASN A 252 -1.50 -2.84 23.42
C ASN A 252 -1.11 -1.50 24.05
N ILE A 253 -1.53 -0.36 23.49
CA ILE A 253 -1.10 0.97 23.93
C ILE A 253 -2.32 1.80 24.28
N LYS A 254 -2.50 2.00 25.58
CA LYS A 254 -3.57 2.81 26.14
C LYS A 254 -3.00 3.82 27.10
N THR A 255 -3.46 5.06 27.02
CA THR A 255 -3.01 6.13 27.91
C THR A 255 -4.10 7.18 28.09
N HIS A 256 -3.92 8.07 29.06
CA HIS A 256 -4.74 9.26 29.22
C HIS A 256 -4.08 10.44 28.51
N ILE A 257 -4.90 11.25 27.87
CA ILE A 257 -4.54 12.54 27.30
C ILE A 257 -5.39 13.61 27.98
N GLN A 258 -4.77 14.72 28.37
CA GLN A 258 -5.44 15.93 28.82
C GLN A 258 -5.24 17.02 27.78
N LEU A 259 -6.33 17.65 27.40
CA LEU A 259 -6.34 18.72 26.40
C LEU A 259 -7.09 19.92 26.96
N ASN A 260 -6.41 21.06 27.03
CA ASN A 260 -6.97 22.32 27.51
C ASN A 260 -6.77 23.39 26.42
N LYS A 261 -7.83 24.13 26.08
CA LYS A 261 -7.70 25.31 25.20
C LYS A 261 -6.86 26.37 25.91
N VAL A 262 -6.00 27.06 25.14
CA VAL A 262 -5.26 28.23 25.59
C VAL A 262 -6.15 29.46 25.55
#